data_AF-A0A849WMQ1-F1
#
_entry.id   AF-A0A849WMQ1-F1
#
_cell.length_a   1.000
_cell.length_b   1.000
_cell.length_c   1.000
_cell.angle_alpha   90.00
_cell.angle_beta   90.00
_cell.angle_gamma   90.00
#
_symmetry.space_group_name_H-M   'P 1'
#
loop_
_entity.id
_entity.type
_entity.pdbx_description
1 polymer ?
#
loop_
_entity_poly.entity_id
_entity_poly.type
_entity_poly.pdbx_seq_one_letter_code
_entity_poly.pdbx_strand_id
1 'polypeptide(L)'
;MIPINYILKPLITIFLFALWGCSFTAEISSVGIILDDSRHETQIENPNTSDEDNPKTLKFSFKSNHKSDVKNRVLFENQSWSLTGYCQSQKGQVVISGDIDQPIKVDCINNTFAVTINYTQYTPYFINIRGLSRYIRASQADLYDETIIYKANSSRGSPIFIYNKEQFLSMDLSNDNILAKDIDFLDVGQTNTNNFKPIFAMNSWSFTGALEGDNHFLLNLQLRTTDENVCLFPFINGGVIKNLTLQEVEFSSLNNSKSTSKLSGLVCTAIGLKPFYLENILIQGKLFSDNEFSTVGGLIAESYQGEIKKVVVQLLITGNAKDVGGVIGKAENTFMENLFSKSNINIDNSNQESIGGLIGTIKSSSLLKSSVINSFFWGTIEGTQNIGGLVGSLKSNNSLIQSSFAISSIQLARNTSGGPIIGNKENFLIDLNQSFYLAEGSCSNCTNSFGTPLEEESFKSKKTYKDWDFKYIWRLDEGNSFPYIENH
;
A
#
# COMPACT_ATOMS: atom_id res chain seq x y z
N MET A 1 62.30 -11.69 22.76
CA MET A 1 62.40 -10.28 23.16
C MET A 1 61.83 -9.43 22.02
N ILE A 2 60.76 -8.71 22.32
CA ILE A 2 60.19 -7.49 21.69
C ILE A 2 61.33 -6.51 21.22
N PRO A 3 61.18 -5.54 20.28
CA PRO A 3 60.31 -5.42 19.07
C PRO A 3 60.83 -4.44 17.93
N ILE A 4 60.01 -4.28 16.85
CA ILE A 4 59.49 -3.00 16.25
C ILE A 4 60.37 -1.91 15.55
N ASN A 5 59.94 -1.58 14.30
CA ASN A 5 59.86 -0.28 13.55
C ASN A 5 61.14 0.48 13.08
N TYR A 6 61.22 1.21 11.95
CA TYR A 6 60.25 1.74 10.97
C TYR A 6 60.99 2.34 9.71
N ILE A 7 60.33 2.28 8.52
CA ILE A 7 60.19 3.30 7.41
C ILE A 7 61.28 3.52 6.31
N LEU A 8 60.75 3.65 5.06
CA LEU A 8 61.26 4.22 3.77
C LEU A 8 62.27 3.34 3.00
N LYS A 9 62.17 3.05 1.70
CA LYS A 9 61.35 3.45 0.53
C LYS A 9 61.82 2.51 -0.62
N PRO A 10 61.07 2.26 -1.70
CA PRO A 10 61.73 2.06 -2.99
C PRO A 10 61.45 3.26 -3.90
N LEU A 11 62.54 3.90 -4.33
CA LEU A 11 62.61 4.52 -5.66
C LEU A 11 62.58 3.37 -6.68
N ILE A 12 61.67 3.44 -7.65
CA ILE A 12 61.90 2.84 -8.96
C ILE A 12 61.61 3.90 -10.01
N THR A 13 62.67 4.25 -10.74
CA THR A 13 62.68 5.10 -11.93
C THR A 13 62.04 4.36 -13.09
N ILE A 14 61.26 5.12 -13.85
CA ILE A 14 60.28 4.72 -14.87
C ILE A 14 60.93 4.61 -16.26
N PHE A 15 60.50 3.60 -17.04
CA PHE A 15 60.25 3.67 -18.49
C PHE A 15 58.84 3.06 -18.66
N LEU A 16 57.72 3.76 -18.90
CA LEU A 16 57.29 4.71 -19.94
C LEU A 16 57.17 4.11 -21.35
N PHE A 17 56.06 3.40 -21.56
CA PHE A 17 55.14 3.62 -22.68
C PHE A 17 53.78 3.95 -22.02
N ALA A 18 53.38 5.22 -21.83
CA ALA A 18 52.74 6.13 -22.79
C ALA A 18 51.45 5.51 -23.39
N LEU A 19 50.22 5.97 -23.12
CA LEU A 19 49.77 7.31 -22.72
C LEU A 19 48.49 7.32 -21.82
N TRP A 20 48.58 8.12 -20.75
CA TRP A 20 47.63 9.14 -20.20
C TRP A 20 46.21 8.68 -19.81
N GLY A 21 45.66 8.86 -18.60
CA GLY A 21 45.83 9.80 -17.45
C GLY A 21 44.38 10.01 -16.91
N CYS A 22 44.02 10.10 -15.63
CA CYS A 22 44.64 10.60 -14.40
C CYS A 22 44.08 9.85 -13.17
N SER A 23 44.84 9.90 -12.08
CA SER A 23 44.41 9.66 -10.69
C SER A 23 43.67 10.86 -10.10
N PHE A 24 42.67 10.63 -9.24
CA PHE A 24 42.18 11.59 -8.25
C PHE A 24 41.78 10.90 -6.93
N THR A 25 42.19 11.51 -5.82
CA THR A 25 41.68 11.32 -4.45
C THR A 25 40.46 12.22 -4.24
N ALA A 26 39.40 11.73 -3.59
CA ALA A 26 38.31 12.57 -3.08
C ALA A 26 37.63 11.95 -1.85
N GLU A 27 37.32 12.80 -0.88
CA GLU A 27 36.68 12.52 0.40
C GLU A 27 35.25 11.97 0.28
N ILE A 28 34.88 11.20 1.30
CA ILE A 28 33.52 10.70 1.52
C ILE A 28 32.63 11.86 1.95
N SER A 29 31.55 12.10 1.21
CA SER A 29 30.30 12.60 1.81
C SER A 29 29.09 11.99 1.09
N SER A 30 28.18 11.46 1.92
CA SER A 30 26.82 10.97 1.64
C SER A 30 26.61 9.93 0.53
N VAL A 31 26.53 8.68 0.98
CA VAL A 31 25.64 7.59 0.51
C VAL A 31 25.60 7.34 -1.01
N GLY A 32 26.67 6.76 -1.54
CA GLY A 32 26.65 6.03 -2.80
C GLY A 32 26.39 4.54 -2.53
N ILE A 33 25.21 4.04 -2.88
CA ILE A 33 24.98 2.60 -3.00
C ILE A 33 25.50 2.19 -4.38
N ILE A 34 26.52 1.32 -4.39
CA ILE A 34 26.95 0.61 -5.60
C ILE A 34 25.97 -0.55 -5.82
N LEU A 35 25.24 -0.55 -6.94
CA LEU A 35 24.49 -1.69 -7.42
C LEU A 35 25.09 -2.14 -8.75
N ASP A 36 25.71 -3.32 -8.71
CA ASP A 36 26.23 -4.06 -9.85
C ASP A 36 25.06 -4.70 -10.62
N ASP A 37 24.67 -4.10 -11.74
CA ASP A 37 24.25 -4.86 -12.91
C ASP A 37 25.31 -4.59 -13.99
N SER A 38 26.12 -5.60 -14.27
CA SER A 38 27.35 -5.59 -15.07
C SER A 38 27.28 -5.05 -16.52
N ARG A 39 26.32 -4.19 -16.90
CA ARG A 39 26.20 -3.64 -18.25
C ARG A 39 26.05 -2.11 -18.37
N HIS A 40 25.45 -1.37 -17.43
CA HIS A 40 25.29 0.10 -17.53
C HIS A 40 25.16 0.81 -16.17
N GLU A 41 25.81 1.97 -16.00
CA GLU A 41 25.62 2.87 -14.85
C GLU A 41 24.76 4.08 -15.27
N THR A 42 23.73 4.39 -14.48
CA THR A 42 22.89 5.59 -14.68
C THR A 42 22.98 6.48 -13.45
N GLN A 43 23.32 7.76 -13.65
CA GLN A 43 23.32 8.77 -12.59
C GLN A 43 22.39 9.92 -12.97
N ILE A 44 21.57 10.34 -12.01
CA ILE A 44 20.66 11.48 -12.11
C ILE A 44 21.22 12.54 -11.16
N GLU A 45 21.62 13.70 -11.67
CA GLU A 45 22.03 14.83 -10.84
C GLU A 45 20.86 15.81 -10.74
N ASN A 46 20.49 16.15 -9.50
CA ASN A 46 19.44 17.10 -9.19
C ASN A 46 19.99 18.54 -9.32
N PRO A 47 19.30 19.49 -9.98
CA PRO A 47 19.76 20.88 -10.04
C PRO A 47 19.68 21.55 -8.66
N ASN A 48 20.71 22.33 -8.30
CA ASN A 48 20.67 23.25 -7.16
C ASN A 48 19.51 24.24 -7.32
N THR A 49 18.59 24.23 -6.38
CA THR A 49 17.40 25.09 -6.34
C THR A 49 17.72 26.40 -5.64
N SER A 50 17.82 27.50 -6.37
CA SER A 50 17.77 28.84 -5.75
C SER A 50 17.09 29.94 -6.57
N ASP A 51 16.36 29.64 -7.65
CA ASP A 51 15.51 30.65 -8.31
C ASP A 51 14.28 30.00 -8.98
N GLU A 52 13.09 30.54 -8.70
CA GLU A 52 11.79 30.03 -9.18
C GLU A 52 11.45 30.43 -10.63
N ASP A 53 12.11 31.45 -11.18
CA ASP A 53 11.74 32.07 -12.47
C ASP A 53 12.66 31.71 -13.66
N ASN A 54 13.59 30.75 -13.51
CA ASN A 54 14.44 30.29 -14.61
C ASN A 54 14.05 28.88 -15.12
N PRO A 55 14.22 28.59 -16.42
CA PRO A 55 13.98 27.26 -16.97
C PRO A 55 14.80 26.22 -16.20
N LYS A 56 14.12 25.26 -15.57
CA LYS A 56 14.75 24.20 -14.80
C LYS A 56 15.36 23.18 -15.75
N THR A 57 16.65 22.92 -15.60
CA THR A 57 17.39 21.98 -16.43
C THR A 57 17.46 20.63 -15.75
N LEU A 58 16.79 19.62 -16.31
CA LEU A 58 17.07 18.22 -15.98
C LEU A 58 18.22 17.71 -16.85
N LYS A 59 19.22 17.13 -16.20
CA LYS A 59 20.39 16.55 -16.87
C LYS A 59 20.44 15.06 -16.59
N PHE A 60 20.31 14.27 -17.66
CA PHE A 60 20.49 12.84 -17.60
C PHE A 60 21.89 12.48 -18.10
N SER A 61 22.66 11.71 -17.34
CA SER A 61 23.99 11.23 -17.77
C SER A 61 23.99 9.72 -17.84
N PHE A 62 24.25 9.19 -19.04
CA PHE A 62 24.27 7.75 -19.29
C PHE A 62 25.69 7.31 -19.66
N LYS A 63 26.26 6.35 -18.92
CA LYS A 63 27.61 5.85 -19.19
C LYS A 63 27.53 4.41 -19.69
N SER A 64 27.98 4.19 -20.93
CA SER A 64 28.09 2.83 -21.49
C SER A 64 29.55 2.38 -21.51
N ASN A 65 29.78 1.14 -21.07
CA ASN A 65 31.11 0.52 -21.05
C ASN A 65 31.45 -0.19 -22.38
N HIS A 66 30.57 -0.17 -23.39
CA HIS A 66 30.80 -0.80 -24.69
C HIS A 66 30.54 0.16 -25.87
N LYS A 67 31.28 -0.04 -26.98
CA LYS A 67 31.20 0.75 -28.23
C LYS A 67 30.02 0.35 -29.15
N SER A 68 28.87 -0.05 -28.60
CA SER A 68 27.71 -0.49 -29.40
C SER A 68 26.55 0.51 -29.34
N ASP A 69 25.80 0.57 -30.45
CA ASP A 69 24.69 1.49 -30.67
C ASP A 69 23.67 1.51 -29.53
N VAL A 70 23.46 2.68 -28.93
CA VAL A 70 22.42 2.91 -27.91
C VAL A 70 21.24 3.63 -28.56
N LYS A 71 20.08 2.95 -28.65
CA LYS A 71 18.82 3.56 -29.14
C LYS A 71 17.88 3.81 -27.97
N ASN A 72 17.56 5.07 -27.68
CA ASN A 72 16.67 5.46 -26.57
C ASN A 72 15.43 6.18 -27.09
N ARG A 73 14.25 5.95 -26.49
CA ARG A 73 13.00 6.61 -26.91
C ARG A 73 12.33 7.26 -25.71
N VAL A 74 12.30 8.59 -25.68
CA VAL A 74 11.64 9.36 -24.62
C VAL A 74 10.20 9.65 -25.06
N LEU A 75 9.22 9.46 -24.17
CA LEU A 75 7.81 9.70 -24.43
C LEU A 75 7.28 10.78 -23.48
N PHE A 76 6.42 11.65 -23.99
CA PHE A 76 5.71 12.65 -23.20
C PHE A 76 4.21 12.52 -23.49
N GLU A 77 3.37 12.91 -22.54
CA GLU A 77 1.92 12.85 -22.76
C GLU A 77 1.51 13.65 -24.01
N ASN A 78 0.65 13.05 -24.82
CA ASN A 78 0.08 13.56 -26.07
C ASN A 78 1.02 13.79 -27.27
N GLN A 79 2.30 13.43 -27.23
CA GLN A 79 3.11 13.32 -28.45
C GLN A 79 4.13 12.17 -28.39
N SER A 80 4.24 11.43 -29.50
CA SER A 80 5.19 10.34 -29.62
C SER A 80 6.44 10.80 -30.36
N TRP A 81 7.56 10.92 -29.64
CA TRP A 81 8.85 11.27 -30.25
C TRP A 81 9.71 10.02 -30.48
N SER A 82 10.61 10.13 -31.45
CA SER A 82 11.63 9.12 -31.76
C SER A 82 12.99 9.81 -31.66
N LEU A 83 13.71 9.60 -30.56
CA LEU A 83 15.09 10.04 -30.44
C LEU A 83 15.97 8.91 -30.99
N THR A 84 16.89 9.21 -31.91
CA THR A 84 17.90 8.23 -32.34
C THR A 84 19.24 8.94 -32.35
N GLY A 85 20.07 8.66 -31.33
CA GLY A 85 21.43 9.18 -31.24
C GLY A 85 22.44 8.11 -31.66
N TYR A 86 23.42 8.49 -32.48
CA TYR A 86 24.53 7.62 -32.87
C TYR A 86 25.80 8.12 -32.19
N CYS A 87 26.40 7.30 -31.33
CA CYS A 87 27.69 7.60 -30.71
C CYS A 87 28.75 6.66 -31.29
N GLN A 88 29.25 6.99 -32.48
CA GLN A 88 30.54 6.46 -32.93
C GLN A 88 31.64 7.44 -32.54
N SER A 89 32.78 6.89 -32.13
CA SER A 89 33.94 7.61 -31.59
C SER A 89 34.16 8.98 -32.26
N GLN A 90 34.11 10.01 -31.42
CA GLN A 90 34.49 11.42 -31.63
C GLN A 90 33.66 12.31 -32.56
N LYS A 91 32.68 11.85 -33.34
CA LYS A 91 31.65 12.74 -33.93
C LYS A 91 30.35 11.99 -34.15
N GLY A 92 29.43 12.09 -33.21
CA GLY A 92 28.04 11.65 -33.37
C GLY A 92 27.15 12.82 -33.76
N GLN A 93 26.29 12.63 -34.76
CA GLN A 93 25.20 13.55 -35.09
C GLN A 93 23.89 12.95 -34.56
N VAL A 94 23.10 13.75 -33.83
CA VAL A 94 21.75 13.38 -33.39
C VAL A 94 20.76 14.13 -34.28
N VAL A 95 19.89 13.40 -34.98
CA VAL A 95 18.81 13.97 -35.78
C VAL A 95 17.53 13.88 -34.97
N ILE A 96 16.91 15.03 -34.72
CA ILE A 96 15.63 15.14 -34.03
C ILE A 96 14.59 15.55 -35.09
N SER A 97 13.49 14.81 -35.18
CA SER A 97 12.35 15.19 -36.02
C SER A 97 11.12 15.33 -35.13
N GLY A 98 10.64 16.56 -34.96
CA GLY A 98 9.44 16.94 -34.22
C GLY A 98 9.30 18.47 -34.19
N ASP A 99 8.07 18.97 -34.07
CA ASP A 99 7.78 20.40 -33.96
C ASP A 99 8.17 20.90 -32.56
N ILE A 100 9.36 21.50 -32.45
CA ILE A 100 9.81 22.22 -31.25
C ILE A 100 10.31 23.58 -31.69
N ASP A 101 9.76 24.66 -31.13
CA ASP A 101 10.20 26.04 -31.35
C ASP A 101 11.48 26.42 -30.57
N GLN A 102 12.18 25.44 -29.96
CA GLN A 102 13.39 25.67 -29.15
C GLN A 102 14.44 24.57 -29.39
N PRO A 103 15.73 24.93 -29.50
CA PRO A 103 16.79 23.99 -29.81
C PRO A 103 17.17 23.12 -28.59
N ILE A 104 17.18 21.79 -28.79
CA ILE A 104 17.72 20.83 -27.82
C ILE A 104 19.24 20.74 -28.01
N LYS A 105 20.01 20.97 -26.94
CA LYS A 105 21.47 20.84 -26.95
C LYS A 105 21.89 19.45 -26.46
N VAL A 106 22.74 18.79 -27.23
CA VAL A 106 23.29 17.46 -26.90
C VAL A 106 24.81 17.57 -26.90
N ASP A 107 25.43 17.28 -25.76
CA ASP A 107 26.89 17.21 -25.62
C ASP A 107 27.30 15.74 -25.42
N CYS A 108 28.23 15.27 -26.25
CA CYS A 108 28.81 13.92 -26.16
C CYS A 108 30.29 14.04 -25.76
N ILE A 109 30.64 13.55 -24.57
CA ILE A 109 32.03 13.53 -24.08
C ILE A 109 32.30 12.14 -23.49
N ASN A 110 33.34 11.46 -23.96
CA ASN A 110 33.86 10.21 -23.38
C ASN A 110 32.82 9.12 -23.09
N ASN A 111 32.02 8.72 -24.09
CA ASN A 111 30.96 7.69 -23.99
C ASN A 111 29.80 8.01 -23.06
N THR A 112 29.68 9.27 -22.63
CA THR A 112 28.51 9.78 -21.92
C THR A 112 27.74 10.72 -22.83
N PHE A 113 26.44 10.47 -22.99
CA PHE A 113 25.53 11.43 -23.64
C PHE A 113 24.66 12.08 -22.57
N ALA A 114 24.54 13.41 -22.65
CA ALA A 114 23.66 14.18 -21.79
C ALA A 114 22.52 14.81 -22.59
N VAL A 115 21.29 14.59 -22.15
CA VAL A 115 20.10 15.25 -22.71
C VAL A 115 19.64 16.29 -21.70
N THR A 116 19.60 17.54 -22.15
CA THR A 116 19.11 18.68 -21.38
C THR A 116 17.76 19.11 -21.95
N ILE A 117 16.73 19.05 -21.10
CA ILE A 117 15.38 19.49 -21.45
C ILE A 117 15.07 20.70 -20.57
N ASN A 118 14.81 21.83 -21.21
CA ASN A 118 14.32 23.04 -20.55
C ASN A 118 12.80 23.07 -20.71
N TYR A 119 12.07 23.11 -19.60
CA TYR A 119 10.61 23.16 -19.60
C TYR A 119 10.13 24.30 -18.71
N THR A 120 8.92 24.78 -18.99
CA THR A 120 8.34 25.96 -18.36
C THR A 120 7.12 25.67 -17.47
N GLN A 121 6.58 24.44 -17.42
CA GLN A 121 5.39 24.10 -16.60
C GLN A 121 5.35 22.66 -16.01
N TYR A 122 4.54 22.51 -14.96
CA TYR A 122 4.42 21.38 -14.01
C TYR A 122 3.66 20.15 -14.54
N THR A 123 4.27 19.37 -15.43
CA THR A 123 3.70 18.06 -15.85
C THR A 123 4.67 16.89 -15.55
N PRO A 124 4.19 15.78 -14.94
CA PRO A 124 4.99 14.58 -14.77
C PRO A 124 5.26 13.89 -16.11
N TYR A 125 6.41 13.21 -16.23
CA TYR A 125 6.83 12.55 -17.47
C TYR A 125 7.40 11.14 -17.21
N PHE A 126 7.33 10.27 -18.23
CA PHE A 126 7.79 8.88 -18.19
C PHE A 126 8.89 8.64 -19.23
N ILE A 127 10.01 8.04 -18.83
CA ILE A 127 11.13 7.73 -19.73
C ILE A 127 11.24 6.21 -19.93
N ASN A 128 11.40 5.76 -21.19
CA ASN A 128 11.67 4.36 -21.55
C ASN A 128 13.06 4.23 -22.19
N ILE A 129 13.92 3.36 -21.65
CA ILE A 129 15.28 3.13 -22.15
C ILE A 129 15.37 1.70 -22.68
N ARG A 130 15.55 1.51 -24.00
CA ARG A 130 15.72 0.15 -24.55
C ARG A 130 17.06 -0.43 -24.12
N GLY A 131 16.99 -1.51 -23.34
CA GLY A 131 18.13 -2.20 -22.75
C GLY A 131 17.96 -2.43 -21.24
N LEU A 132 17.07 -1.67 -20.61
CA LEU A 132 16.61 -1.89 -19.24
C LEU A 132 15.07 -1.86 -19.27
N SER A 133 14.43 -2.99 -18.96
CA SER A 133 12.97 -3.15 -18.99
C SER A 133 12.29 -2.46 -17.81
N ARG A 134 12.35 -1.12 -17.72
CA ARG A 134 11.74 -0.31 -16.66
C ARG A 134 11.26 1.06 -17.16
N TYR A 135 10.21 1.58 -16.50
CA TYR A 135 9.78 2.98 -16.55
C TYR A 135 10.16 3.65 -15.23
N ILE A 136 10.58 4.91 -15.29
CA ILE A 136 10.86 5.74 -14.09
C ILE A 136 9.89 6.92 -14.12
N ARG A 137 9.07 7.06 -13.07
CA ARG A 137 8.27 8.26 -12.78
C ARG A 137 9.17 9.23 -12.02
N ALA A 138 9.17 10.50 -12.40
CA ALA A 138 9.80 11.57 -11.63
C ALA A 138 8.77 12.67 -11.39
N SER A 139 8.30 12.82 -10.15
CA SER A 139 7.62 14.02 -9.68
C SER A 139 8.53 14.82 -8.73
N GLN A 140 8.23 16.11 -8.51
CA GLN A 140 9.04 16.95 -7.61
C GLN A 140 8.97 16.51 -6.14
N ALA A 141 7.94 15.74 -5.74
CA ALA A 141 7.84 15.13 -4.42
C ALA A 141 8.67 13.85 -4.28
N ASP A 142 8.92 13.14 -5.40
CA ASP A 142 9.73 11.91 -5.46
C ASP A 142 11.25 12.19 -5.42
N LEU A 143 11.66 13.46 -5.35
CA LEU A 143 13.06 13.88 -5.33
C LEU A 143 13.66 14.00 -3.91
N TYR A 144 12.88 13.73 -2.86
CA TYR A 144 13.32 13.86 -1.46
C TYR A 144 13.50 12.55 -0.69
N ASP A 145 13.06 11.41 -1.23
CA ASP A 145 13.19 10.13 -0.55
C ASP A 145 13.52 9.01 -1.54
N GLU A 146 14.17 7.98 -1.02
CA GLU A 146 14.82 6.88 -1.72
C GLU A 146 14.16 6.43 -3.04
N THR A 147 14.99 6.30 -4.08
CA THR A 147 14.72 5.62 -5.35
C THR A 147 13.68 4.49 -5.21
N ILE A 148 12.41 4.75 -5.57
CA ILE A 148 11.40 3.69 -5.66
C ILE A 148 11.73 2.85 -6.89
N ILE A 149 12.53 1.82 -6.68
CA ILE A 149 12.81 0.81 -7.68
C ILE A 149 11.60 -0.12 -7.73
N TYR A 150 10.74 0.03 -8.73
CA TYR A 150 9.86 -1.05 -9.15
C TYR A 150 10.74 -2.25 -9.52
N LYS A 151 10.85 -3.23 -8.62
CA LYS A 151 11.31 -4.58 -8.98
C LYS A 151 10.18 -5.21 -9.80
N ALA A 152 10.18 -4.91 -11.10
CA ALA A 152 9.45 -5.71 -12.06
C ALA A 152 9.88 -7.17 -11.87
N ASN A 153 8.95 -8.01 -11.42
CA ASN A 153 9.13 -9.44 -11.51
C ASN A 153 9.17 -9.73 -13.02
N SER A 154 10.31 -10.17 -13.52
CA SER A 154 10.65 -10.26 -14.95
C SER A 154 9.80 -11.25 -15.77
N SER A 155 8.66 -11.69 -15.23
CA SER A 155 7.71 -12.62 -15.84
C SER A 155 6.34 -11.99 -16.16
N ARG A 156 6.05 -10.76 -15.73
CA ARG A 156 4.76 -10.10 -16.01
C ARG A 156 4.85 -9.20 -17.24
N GLY A 157 3.71 -9.04 -17.92
CA GLY A 157 3.57 -8.20 -19.11
C GLY A 157 3.80 -6.71 -18.80
N SER A 158 3.65 -5.86 -19.81
CA SER A 158 3.61 -4.41 -19.56
C SER A 158 2.36 -4.05 -18.73
N PRO A 159 2.45 -3.05 -17.83
CA PRO A 159 1.31 -2.65 -17.02
C PRO A 159 0.16 -2.15 -17.90
N ILE A 160 -1.07 -2.42 -17.46
CA ILE A 160 -2.30 -2.04 -18.14
C ILE A 160 -2.89 -0.82 -17.42
N PHE A 161 -3.13 0.25 -18.17
CA PHE A 161 -3.79 1.46 -17.65
C PHE A 161 -5.31 1.37 -17.80
N ILE A 162 -6.02 1.64 -16.71
CA ILE A 162 -7.48 1.58 -16.62
C ILE A 162 -8.04 3.01 -16.56
N TYR A 163 -8.88 3.34 -17.53
CA TYR A 163 -9.46 4.68 -17.70
C TYR A 163 -10.97 4.73 -17.48
N ASN A 164 -11.65 3.59 -17.44
CA ASN A 164 -13.10 3.52 -17.30
C ASN A 164 -13.57 2.20 -16.67
N LYS A 165 -14.87 2.16 -16.37
CA LYS A 165 -15.59 1.04 -15.74
C LYS A 165 -15.43 -0.26 -16.52
N GLU A 166 -15.57 -0.23 -17.84
CA GLU A 166 -15.47 -1.43 -18.67
C GLU A 166 -14.08 -2.06 -18.63
N GLN A 167 -13.02 -1.23 -18.70
CA GLN A 167 -11.63 -1.67 -18.57
C GLN A 167 -11.34 -2.22 -17.19
N PHE A 168 -11.87 -1.59 -16.13
CA PHE A 168 -11.72 -2.09 -14.77
C PHE A 168 -12.36 -3.47 -14.60
N LEU A 169 -13.61 -3.64 -15.07
CA LEU A 169 -14.34 -4.90 -14.97
C LEU A 169 -13.77 -6.03 -15.84
N SER A 170 -12.98 -5.70 -16.86
CA SER A 170 -12.35 -6.66 -17.78
C SER A 170 -10.82 -6.75 -17.64
N MET A 171 -10.27 -6.21 -16.55
CA MET A 171 -8.82 -6.15 -16.35
C MET A 171 -8.16 -7.52 -16.27
N ASP A 172 -6.88 -7.60 -16.63
CA ASP A 172 -6.11 -8.83 -16.53
C ASP A 172 -5.72 -9.09 -15.07
N LEU A 173 -6.31 -10.13 -14.48
CA LEU A 173 -6.13 -10.49 -13.07
C LEU A 173 -4.74 -11.05 -12.73
N SER A 174 -3.89 -11.28 -13.72
CA SER A 174 -2.51 -11.78 -13.57
C SER A 174 -1.43 -10.75 -13.88
N ASN A 175 -1.81 -9.64 -14.52
CA ASN A 175 -0.90 -8.57 -14.89
C ASN A 175 -0.91 -7.42 -13.87
N ASP A 176 0.00 -6.48 -14.06
CA ASP A 176 0.02 -5.25 -13.26
C ASP A 176 -0.95 -4.24 -13.89
N ASN A 177 -1.89 -3.74 -13.10
CA ASN A 177 -2.94 -2.80 -13.50
C ASN A 177 -2.78 -1.49 -12.75
N ILE A 178 -2.98 -0.37 -13.43
CA ILE A 178 -2.82 0.98 -12.86
C ILE A 178 -4.05 1.79 -13.23
N LEU A 179 -4.72 2.39 -12.24
CA LEU A 179 -5.76 3.36 -12.54
C LEU A 179 -5.12 4.62 -13.14
N ALA A 180 -5.66 5.10 -14.25
CA ALA A 180 -5.23 6.32 -14.91
C ALA A 180 -6.26 7.46 -14.77
N LYS A 181 -7.42 7.13 -14.21
CA LYS A 181 -8.55 8.02 -13.92
C LYS A 181 -9.36 7.45 -12.78
N ASP A 182 -10.16 8.32 -12.17
CA ASP A 182 -11.24 7.92 -11.29
C ASP A 182 -12.26 7.09 -12.08
N ILE A 183 -12.74 6.02 -11.47
CA ILE A 183 -13.69 5.08 -12.07
C ILE A 183 -15.02 5.19 -11.32
N ASP A 184 -15.99 5.84 -11.94
CA ASP A 184 -17.34 5.94 -11.42
C ASP A 184 -18.21 4.78 -11.92
N PHE A 185 -18.88 4.09 -11.00
CA PHE A 185 -19.77 2.99 -11.31
C PHE A 185 -21.24 3.41 -11.48
N LEU A 186 -21.60 4.67 -11.22
CA LEU A 186 -22.94 5.19 -11.51
C LEU A 186 -23.22 5.19 -13.01
N ASP A 187 -24.32 4.57 -13.40
CA ASP A 187 -24.85 4.70 -14.75
C ASP A 187 -25.81 5.90 -14.79
N VAL A 188 -25.51 6.89 -15.63
CA VAL A 188 -26.31 8.12 -15.76
C VAL A 188 -27.76 7.77 -16.08
N GLY A 189 -28.69 8.19 -15.21
CA GLY A 189 -30.13 7.96 -15.37
C GLY A 189 -30.67 6.65 -14.76
N GLN A 190 -29.85 5.88 -14.03
CA GLN A 190 -30.31 4.71 -13.27
C GLN A 190 -30.02 4.89 -11.76
N THR A 191 -31.07 4.91 -10.94
CA THR A 191 -30.99 4.88 -9.47
C THR A 191 -31.14 3.44 -8.97
N ASN A 192 -30.33 2.51 -9.51
CA ASN A 192 -30.44 1.09 -9.21
C ASN A 192 -29.34 0.65 -8.24
N THR A 193 -29.71 -0.06 -7.17
CA THR A 193 -28.81 -0.59 -6.11
C THR A 193 -27.91 -1.76 -6.56
N ASN A 194 -27.74 -1.92 -7.88
CA ASN A 194 -27.08 -3.06 -8.52
C ASN A 194 -26.33 -2.59 -9.79
N ASN A 195 -25.45 -1.61 -9.63
CA ASN A 195 -24.63 -1.07 -10.71
C ASN A 195 -23.25 -1.75 -10.83
N PHE A 196 -22.88 -2.54 -9.82
CA PHE A 196 -21.64 -3.29 -9.74
C PHE A 196 -21.89 -4.79 -9.72
N LYS A 197 -20.96 -5.55 -10.28
CA LYS A 197 -20.86 -7.00 -10.12
C LYS A 197 -19.45 -7.32 -9.65
N PRO A 198 -19.26 -8.21 -8.66
CA PRO A 198 -17.94 -8.69 -8.27
C PRO A 198 -17.10 -9.03 -9.49
N ILE A 199 -15.79 -8.79 -9.41
CA ILE A 199 -14.84 -9.19 -10.45
C ILE A 199 -14.75 -10.72 -10.40
N PHE A 200 -15.72 -11.36 -11.05
CA PHE A 200 -15.83 -12.80 -11.12
C PHE A 200 -14.78 -13.29 -12.11
N ALA A 201 -13.78 -13.99 -11.57
CA ALA A 201 -13.07 -14.96 -12.37
C ALA A 201 -14.03 -16.10 -12.69
N MET A 202 -14.62 -16.04 -13.89
CA MET A 202 -15.11 -17.26 -14.52
C MET A 202 -13.92 -18.22 -14.55
N ASN A 203 -14.03 -19.31 -13.78
CA ASN A 203 -13.16 -20.47 -13.81
C ASN A 203 -11.70 -20.23 -13.31
N SER A 204 -11.45 -20.68 -12.08
CA SER A 204 -10.11 -21.07 -11.57
C SER A 204 -9.06 -19.99 -11.33
N TRP A 205 -9.22 -18.73 -11.75
CA TRP A 205 -8.14 -17.74 -11.72
C TRP A 205 -8.36 -16.67 -10.64
N SER A 206 -7.73 -16.90 -9.49
CA SER A 206 -7.50 -15.92 -8.45
C SER A 206 -6.80 -14.66 -8.97
N PHE A 207 -7.11 -13.48 -8.43
CA PHE A 207 -6.29 -12.29 -8.68
C PHE A 207 -4.88 -12.51 -8.12
N THR A 208 -3.91 -12.53 -9.02
CA THR A 208 -2.49 -12.79 -8.73
C THR A 208 -1.61 -11.60 -9.14
N GLY A 209 -2.15 -10.70 -9.96
CA GLY A 209 -1.51 -9.50 -10.48
C GLY A 209 -1.28 -8.41 -9.45
N ALA A 210 -1.13 -7.18 -9.93
CA ALA A 210 -1.07 -5.98 -9.10
C ALA A 210 -2.17 -4.99 -9.51
N LEU A 211 -2.71 -4.23 -8.57
CA LEU A 211 -3.56 -3.08 -8.81
C LEU A 211 -3.01 -1.88 -8.04
N GLU A 212 -2.62 -0.85 -8.79
CA GLU A 212 -2.14 0.43 -8.29
C GLU A 212 -3.22 1.48 -8.53
N GLY A 213 -3.67 2.14 -7.48
CA GLY A 213 -4.68 3.19 -7.60
C GLY A 213 -4.13 4.54 -8.06
N ASP A 214 -2.83 4.81 -7.89
CA ASP A 214 -2.14 6.04 -8.36
C ASP A 214 -2.93 7.34 -8.09
N ASN A 215 -3.45 7.50 -6.87
CA ASN A 215 -4.27 8.63 -6.41
C ASN A 215 -5.65 8.77 -7.09
N HIS A 216 -6.14 7.70 -7.70
CA HIS A 216 -7.48 7.63 -8.28
C HIS A 216 -8.48 6.88 -7.41
N PHE A 217 -9.75 7.21 -7.63
CA PHE A 217 -10.87 6.72 -6.85
C PHE A 217 -11.70 5.69 -7.60
N LEU A 218 -12.21 4.69 -6.88
CA LEU A 218 -13.35 3.88 -7.30
C LEU A 218 -14.60 4.43 -6.58
N LEU A 219 -15.55 4.95 -7.35
CA LEU A 219 -16.71 5.66 -6.82
C LEU A 219 -18.00 4.86 -7.01
N ASN A 220 -18.90 4.95 -6.04
CA ASN A 220 -20.31 4.55 -6.16
C ASN A 220 -20.54 3.07 -6.48
N LEU A 221 -19.80 2.19 -5.81
CA LEU A 221 -19.93 0.74 -5.96
C LEU A 221 -21.17 0.22 -5.22
N GLN A 222 -22.24 -0.13 -5.93
CA GLN A 222 -23.49 -0.64 -5.33
C GLN A 222 -23.79 -2.08 -5.77
N LEU A 223 -23.95 -2.96 -4.79
CA LEU A 223 -24.21 -4.38 -5.01
C LEU A 223 -25.17 -4.93 -3.97
N ARG A 224 -26.30 -5.46 -4.41
CA ARG A 224 -27.31 -6.15 -3.63
C ARG A 224 -27.61 -7.51 -4.26
N THR A 225 -27.11 -8.57 -3.65
CA THR A 225 -27.16 -9.93 -4.19
C THR A 225 -27.44 -10.98 -3.12
N THR A 226 -27.83 -12.18 -3.54
CA THR A 226 -27.93 -13.39 -2.72
C THR A 226 -26.71 -14.30 -2.88
N ASP A 227 -25.68 -13.87 -3.60
CA ASP A 227 -24.45 -14.65 -3.80
C ASP A 227 -23.67 -14.82 -2.49
N GLU A 228 -22.85 -15.87 -2.42
CA GLU A 228 -22.02 -16.14 -1.24
C GLU A 228 -20.84 -15.18 -1.08
N ASN A 229 -20.33 -14.58 -2.16
CA ASN A 229 -19.19 -13.66 -2.13
C ASN A 229 -19.63 -12.28 -2.62
N VAL A 230 -19.71 -11.33 -1.69
CA VAL A 230 -20.14 -9.95 -1.96
C VAL A 230 -18.97 -9.01 -1.69
N CYS A 231 -18.19 -8.70 -2.72
CA CYS A 231 -16.98 -7.87 -2.66
C CYS A 231 -16.47 -7.51 -4.05
N LEU A 232 -15.48 -6.62 -4.13
CA LEU A 232 -14.82 -6.27 -5.40
C LEU A 232 -14.05 -7.47 -5.98
N PHE A 233 -13.22 -8.12 -5.17
CA PHE A 233 -12.44 -9.30 -5.50
C PHE A 233 -12.91 -10.51 -4.68
N PRO A 234 -13.63 -11.46 -5.28
CA PRO A 234 -14.00 -12.70 -4.60
C PRO A 234 -12.80 -13.46 -4.04
N PHE A 235 -11.68 -13.46 -4.78
CA PHE A 235 -10.52 -14.24 -4.40
C PHE A 235 -9.18 -13.64 -4.89
N ILE A 236 -8.25 -13.41 -3.95
CA ILE A 236 -6.86 -13.04 -4.21
C ILE A 236 -5.94 -14.21 -3.84
N ASN A 237 -4.92 -14.47 -4.67
CA ASN A 237 -3.86 -15.45 -4.41
C ASN A 237 -2.49 -14.81 -4.62
N GLY A 238 -1.89 -14.28 -3.55
CA GLY A 238 -0.60 -13.60 -3.61
C GLY A 238 -0.60 -12.30 -4.43
N GLY A 239 -1.78 -11.75 -4.75
CA GLY A 239 -1.92 -10.48 -5.45
C GLY A 239 -1.54 -9.28 -4.60
N VAL A 240 -1.33 -8.15 -5.25
CA VAL A 240 -0.92 -6.89 -4.63
C VAL A 240 -1.94 -5.79 -4.95
N ILE A 241 -2.44 -5.06 -3.95
CA ILE A 241 -3.27 -3.86 -4.17
C ILE A 241 -2.72 -2.70 -3.35
N LYS A 242 -2.47 -1.57 -4.00
CA LYS A 242 -1.89 -0.37 -3.37
C LYS A 242 -2.57 0.94 -3.77
N ASN A 243 -2.45 1.93 -2.89
CA ASN A 243 -2.85 3.33 -3.07
C ASN A 243 -4.24 3.49 -3.67
N LEU A 244 -5.21 2.75 -3.13
CA LEU A 244 -6.54 2.62 -3.70
C LEU A 244 -7.59 3.21 -2.74
N THR A 245 -8.41 4.13 -3.25
CA THR A 245 -9.54 4.67 -2.49
C THR A 245 -10.86 4.20 -3.08
N LEU A 246 -11.70 3.58 -2.24
CA LEU A 246 -13.09 3.24 -2.55
C LEU A 246 -14.00 4.19 -1.78
N GLN A 247 -14.80 4.98 -2.48
CA GLN A 247 -15.77 5.89 -1.89
C GLN A 247 -17.18 5.50 -2.30
N GLU A 248 -18.12 5.61 -1.36
CA GLU A 248 -19.54 5.29 -1.57
C GLU A 248 -19.77 3.82 -1.96
N VAL A 249 -19.10 2.90 -1.25
CA VAL A 249 -19.39 1.46 -1.32
C VAL A 249 -20.72 1.17 -0.63
N GLU A 250 -21.65 0.49 -1.28
CA GLU A 250 -22.91 0.03 -0.68
C GLU A 250 -23.18 -1.42 -1.07
N PHE A 251 -22.71 -2.35 -0.23
CA PHE A 251 -22.85 -3.79 -0.48
C PHE A 251 -23.82 -4.45 0.50
N SER A 252 -24.79 -5.18 -0.04
CA SER A 252 -25.83 -5.92 0.67
C SER A 252 -25.82 -7.40 0.29
N SER A 253 -25.47 -8.27 1.25
CA SER A 253 -25.64 -9.72 1.17
C SER A 253 -27.01 -10.12 1.71
N LEU A 254 -27.85 -10.73 0.86
CA LEU A 254 -29.20 -11.20 1.19
C LEU A 254 -29.31 -12.72 1.23
N ASN A 255 -28.18 -13.38 1.52
CA ASN A 255 -28.08 -14.82 1.52
C ASN A 255 -28.39 -15.38 2.92
N ASN A 256 -29.65 -15.41 3.32
CA ASN A 256 -30.06 -15.97 4.62
C ASN A 256 -29.96 -17.51 4.72
N SER A 257 -29.39 -18.19 3.72
CA SER A 257 -29.18 -19.63 3.78
C SER A 257 -28.12 -19.96 4.84
N LYS A 258 -28.19 -21.16 5.42
CA LYS A 258 -27.26 -21.61 6.47
C LYS A 258 -25.83 -21.90 5.96
N SER A 259 -25.46 -21.45 4.76
CA SER A 259 -24.06 -21.52 4.27
C SER A 259 -23.27 -20.29 4.71
N THR A 260 -21.94 -20.44 4.77
CA THR A 260 -21.02 -19.36 5.13
C THR A 260 -20.87 -18.40 3.95
N SER A 261 -21.51 -17.23 4.03
CA SER A 261 -21.29 -16.13 3.07
C SER A 261 -20.17 -15.20 3.54
N LYS A 262 -19.61 -14.43 2.60
CA LYS A 262 -18.49 -13.51 2.79
C LYS A 262 -18.85 -12.16 2.21
N LEU A 263 -18.69 -11.12 3.01
CA LEU A 263 -19.00 -9.74 2.61
C LEU A 263 -17.83 -8.83 2.98
N SER A 264 -17.38 -8.03 2.01
CA SER A 264 -16.36 -7.01 2.26
C SER A 264 -16.34 -5.93 1.19
N GLY A 265 -15.77 -4.77 1.48
CA GLY A 265 -15.60 -3.71 0.48
C GLY A 265 -14.63 -4.08 -0.63
N LEU A 266 -13.54 -4.79 -0.30
CA LEU A 266 -12.48 -5.10 -1.27
C LEU A 266 -12.34 -6.60 -1.57
N VAL A 267 -12.06 -7.46 -0.58
CA VAL A 267 -11.67 -8.87 -0.84
C VAL A 267 -12.44 -9.88 0.01
N CYS A 268 -13.16 -10.81 -0.61
CA CYS A 268 -13.87 -11.83 0.18
C CYS A 268 -12.89 -12.87 0.77
N THR A 269 -11.96 -13.37 -0.03
CA THR A 269 -10.94 -14.32 0.45
C THR A 269 -9.57 -13.97 -0.12
N ALA A 270 -8.59 -13.74 0.74
CA ALA A 270 -7.20 -13.52 0.34
C ALA A 270 -6.33 -14.66 0.88
N ILE A 271 -5.63 -15.36 -0.02
CA ILE A 271 -4.68 -16.43 0.31
C ILE A 271 -3.36 -16.20 -0.43
N GLY A 272 -2.36 -17.06 -0.18
CA GLY A 272 -1.33 -17.29 -1.18
C GLY A 272 -0.20 -18.22 -0.78
N LEU A 273 0.42 -18.89 -1.78
CA LEU A 273 1.71 -19.58 -1.60
C LEU A 273 2.84 -18.59 -1.26
N LYS A 274 2.69 -17.35 -1.75
CA LYS A 274 3.41 -16.16 -1.27
C LYS A 274 2.40 -15.26 -0.56
N PRO A 275 2.79 -14.57 0.52
CA PRO A 275 1.89 -13.62 1.17
C PRO A 275 1.35 -12.61 0.16
N PHE A 276 0.04 -12.39 0.16
CA PHE A 276 -0.55 -11.26 -0.56
C PHE A 276 -0.20 -9.96 0.18
N TYR A 277 -0.27 -8.83 -0.53
CA TYR A 277 0.13 -7.53 0.03
C TYR A 277 -0.88 -6.44 -0.27
N LEU A 278 -1.48 -5.87 0.77
CA LEU A 278 -2.39 -4.73 0.67
C LEU A 278 -1.83 -3.53 1.42
N GLU A 279 -1.69 -2.37 0.77
CA GLU A 279 -1.13 -1.17 1.40
C GLU A 279 -1.80 0.12 0.95
N ASN A 280 -1.98 1.07 1.88
CA ASN A 280 -2.49 2.41 1.57
C ASN A 280 -3.86 2.34 0.88
N ILE A 281 -4.84 1.82 1.62
CA ILE A 281 -6.20 1.61 1.11
C ILE A 281 -7.19 2.35 2.00
N LEU A 282 -8.06 3.14 1.38
CA LEU A 282 -9.21 3.77 2.03
C LEU A 282 -10.51 3.15 1.54
N ILE A 283 -11.41 2.81 2.45
CA ILE A 283 -12.77 2.37 2.13
C ILE A 283 -13.79 3.17 2.93
N GLN A 284 -14.75 3.78 2.22
CA GLN A 284 -15.88 4.51 2.80
C GLN A 284 -17.21 4.00 2.24
N GLY A 285 -18.24 3.95 3.09
CA GLY A 285 -19.55 3.44 2.67
C GLY A 285 -20.27 2.61 3.73
N LYS A 286 -21.01 1.59 3.27
CA LYS A 286 -21.93 0.78 4.07
C LYS A 286 -21.91 -0.68 3.63
N LEU A 287 -21.93 -1.59 4.60
CA LEU A 287 -22.06 -3.03 4.39
C LEU A 287 -23.28 -3.55 5.17
N PHE A 288 -24.08 -4.39 4.54
CA PHE A 288 -25.23 -5.06 5.15
C PHE A 288 -25.19 -6.56 4.87
N SER A 289 -25.39 -7.38 5.89
CA SER A 289 -25.57 -8.83 5.75
C SER A 289 -26.86 -9.25 6.46
N ASP A 290 -27.66 -10.14 5.88
CA ASP A 290 -28.78 -10.77 6.58
C ASP A 290 -28.48 -12.21 7.07
N ASN A 291 -27.23 -12.68 6.89
CA ASN A 291 -26.80 -14.04 7.16
C ASN A 291 -26.06 -14.20 8.49
N GLU A 292 -26.68 -14.88 9.45
CA GLU A 292 -26.12 -15.18 10.79
C GLU A 292 -24.82 -16.01 10.80
N PHE A 293 -24.42 -16.61 9.68
CA PHE A 293 -23.18 -17.39 9.51
C PHE A 293 -22.13 -16.68 8.67
N SER A 294 -22.39 -15.45 8.23
CA SER A 294 -21.47 -14.71 7.38
C SER A 294 -20.21 -14.25 8.09
N THR A 295 -19.14 -14.13 7.32
CA THR A 295 -17.93 -13.40 7.70
C THR A 295 -17.94 -12.04 7.00
N VAL A 296 -17.86 -10.96 7.77
CA VAL A 296 -17.90 -9.59 7.28
C VAL A 296 -16.63 -8.84 7.67
N GLY A 297 -15.96 -8.24 6.69
CA GLY A 297 -14.80 -7.38 6.95
C GLY A 297 -14.82 -6.13 6.06
N GLY A 298 -14.52 -4.96 6.59
CA GLY A 298 -14.55 -3.74 5.78
C GLY A 298 -13.61 -3.78 4.56
N LEU A 299 -12.38 -4.27 4.76
CA LEU A 299 -11.39 -4.51 3.72
C LEU A 299 -11.47 -5.96 3.21
N ILE A 300 -11.31 -6.94 4.10
CA ILE A 300 -11.23 -8.36 3.73
C ILE A 300 -12.18 -9.18 4.61
N ALA A 301 -13.02 -10.05 4.03
CA ALA A 301 -13.81 -10.97 4.85
C ALA A 301 -12.91 -12.04 5.50
N GLU A 302 -12.14 -12.79 4.70
CA GLU A 302 -11.19 -13.80 5.21
C GLU A 302 -9.77 -13.61 4.66
N SER A 303 -8.81 -13.48 5.57
CA SER A 303 -7.39 -13.35 5.28
C SER A 303 -6.62 -14.58 5.76
N TYR A 304 -5.82 -15.17 4.87
CA TYR A 304 -4.92 -16.27 5.17
C TYR A 304 -3.53 -15.95 4.62
N GLN A 305 -2.55 -15.75 5.51
CA GLN A 305 -1.15 -15.53 5.13
C GLN A 305 -0.94 -14.33 4.21
N GLY A 306 -1.00 -13.12 4.77
CA GLY A 306 -0.78 -11.87 4.04
C GLY A 306 -0.21 -10.76 4.91
N GLU A 307 0.19 -9.69 4.24
CA GLU A 307 0.63 -8.43 4.86
C GLU A 307 -0.34 -7.32 4.49
N ILE A 308 -0.87 -6.64 5.49
CA ILE A 308 -1.86 -5.57 5.34
C ILE A 308 -1.38 -4.35 6.12
N LYS A 309 -1.14 -3.25 5.43
CA LYS A 309 -0.55 -2.04 6.01
C LYS A 309 -1.28 -0.77 5.63
N LYS A 310 -1.30 0.23 6.51
CA LYS A 310 -1.80 1.59 6.22
C LYS A 310 -3.21 1.55 5.61
N VAL A 311 -4.16 1.01 6.36
CA VAL A 311 -5.54 0.87 5.89
C VAL A 311 -6.43 1.79 6.69
N VAL A 312 -7.30 2.52 6.01
CA VAL A 312 -8.35 3.33 6.62
C VAL A 312 -9.71 2.77 6.22
N VAL A 313 -10.55 2.46 7.20
CA VAL A 313 -11.93 2.04 6.96
C VAL A 313 -12.90 2.95 7.70
N GLN A 314 -13.90 3.45 7.00
CA GLN A 314 -14.96 4.29 7.55
C GLN A 314 -16.31 3.76 7.04
N LEU A 315 -16.82 2.73 7.72
CA LEU A 315 -18.01 2.02 7.29
C LEU A 315 -19.12 2.04 8.34
N LEU A 316 -20.35 2.03 7.85
CA LEU A 316 -21.48 1.50 8.61
C LEU A 316 -21.64 0.02 8.28
N ILE A 317 -21.47 -0.87 9.27
CA ILE A 317 -21.64 -2.31 9.10
C ILE A 317 -22.86 -2.75 9.90
N THR A 318 -23.86 -3.33 9.23
CA THR A 318 -25.15 -3.66 9.85
C THR A 318 -25.69 -5.04 9.50
N GLY A 319 -26.60 -5.55 10.32
CA GLY A 319 -27.44 -6.72 10.02
C GLY A 319 -27.07 -7.94 10.86
N ASN A 320 -27.06 -9.13 10.26
CA ASN A 320 -26.78 -10.40 10.93
C ASN A 320 -25.47 -10.97 10.36
N ALA A 321 -24.52 -11.29 11.23
CA ALA A 321 -23.23 -11.85 10.83
C ALA A 321 -22.52 -12.55 12.00
N LYS A 322 -21.70 -13.53 11.69
CA LYS A 322 -20.99 -14.34 12.71
C LYS A 322 -19.65 -13.73 13.09
N ASP A 323 -18.79 -13.49 12.11
CA ASP A 323 -17.43 -13.01 12.34
C ASP A 323 -17.32 -11.64 11.67
N VAL A 324 -17.26 -10.57 12.46
CA VAL A 324 -17.33 -9.19 11.97
C VAL A 324 -16.14 -8.37 12.41
N GLY A 325 -15.39 -7.83 11.46
CA GLY A 325 -14.33 -6.87 11.72
C GLY A 325 -14.54 -5.58 10.96
N GLY A 326 -14.30 -4.43 11.60
CA GLY A 326 -14.30 -3.16 10.90
C GLY A 326 -13.31 -3.14 9.73
N VAL A 327 -12.19 -3.87 9.82
CA VAL A 327 -11.22 -4.05 8.73
C VAL A 327 -11.23 -5.48 8.19
N ILE A 328 -11.11 -6.49 9.05
CA ILE A 328 -11.04 -7.90 8.60
C ILE A 328 -11.99 -8.79 9.41
N GLY A 329 -12.86 -9.56 8.76
CA GLY A 329 -13.75 -10.48 9.45
C GLY A 329 -12.98 -11.57 10.19
N LYS A 330 -12.15 -12.31 9.46
CA LYS A 330 -11.28 -13.36 10.01
C LYS A 330 -9.86 -13.25 9.47
N ALA A 331 -8.88 -13.21 10.36
CA ALA A 331 -7.46 -13.18 10.03
C ALA A 331 -6.75 -14.43 10.54
N GLU A 332 -6.01 -15.11 9.66
CA GLU A 332 -5.20 -16.27 9.99
C GLU A 332 -3.79 -16.13 9.40
N ASN A 333 -2.77 -16.28 10.25
CA ASN A 333 -1.37 -16.09 9.89
C ASN A 333 -1.09 -14.75 9.17
N THR A 334 -1.79 -13.69 9.56
CA THR A 334 -1.79 -12.40 8.84
C THR A 334 -1.05 -11.34 9.65
N PHE A 335 -0.14 -10.61 8.99
CA PHE A 335 0.56 -9.48 9.57
C PHE A 335 -0.19 -8.18 9.25
N MET A 336 -0.66 -7.48 10.29
CA MET A 336 -1.45 -6.27 10.18
C MET A 336 -0.79 -5.12 10.92
N GLU A 337 -0.62 -3.99 10.23
CA GLU A 337 0.12 -2.84 10.75
C GLU A 337 -0.52 -1.52 10.31
N ASN A 338 -0.63 -0.54 11.20
CA ASN A 338 -1.18 0.77 10.87
C ASN A 338 -2.60 0.69 10.29
N LEU A 339 -3.47 -0.08 10.95
CA LEU A 339 -4.89 -0.12 10.60
C LEU A 339 -5.65 0.95 11.38
N PHE A 340 -6.44 1.76 10.70
CA PHE A 340 -7.35 2.73 11.29
C PHE A 340 -8.78 2.41 10.85
N SER A 341 -9.68 2.17 11.81
CA SER A 341 -11.10 1.99 11.52
C SER A 341 -11.92 2.99 12.32
N LYS A 342 -12.66 3.84 11.61
CA LYS A 342 -13.68 4.72 12.20
C LYS A 342 -15.07 4.27 11.76
N SER A 343 -15.48 3.12 12.28
CA SER A 343 -16.68 2.40 11.80
C SER A 343 -17.73 2.23 12.90
N ASN A 344 -19.00 2.30 12.49
CA ASN A 344 -20.13 1.96 13.35
C ASN A 344 -20.61 0.55 12.99
N ILE A 345 -20.54 -0.37 13.95
CA ILE A 345 -20.88 -1.78 13.76
C ILE A 345 -22.10 -2.09 14.61
N ASN A 346 -23.20 -2.52 13.97
CA ASN A 346 -24.43 -2.92 14.65
C ASN A 346 -24.91 -4.27 14.10
N ILE A 347 -24.68 -5.33 14.86
CA ILE A 347 -24.99 -6.69 14.46
C ILE A 347 -25.99 -7.30 15.45
N ASP A 348 -27.08 -7.83 14.93
CA ASP A 348 -28.06 -8.59 15.71
C ASP A 348 -28.01 -10.07 15.31
N ASN A 349 -27.04 -10.80 15.85
CA ASN A 349 -26.97 -12.24 15.65
C ASN A 349 -27.52 -12.99 16.86
N SER A 350 -28.42 -13.94 16.61
CA SER A 350 -28.96 -14.81 17.64
C SER A 350 -27.98 -15.94 18.07
N ASN A 351 -26.95 -16.20 17.26
CA ASN A 351 -25.92 -17.23 17.46
C ASN A 351 -24.61 -16.66 18.04
N GLN A 352 -23.60 -17.51 18.22
CA GLN A 352 -22.27 -17.08 18.66
C GLN A 352 -21.57 -16.25 17.59
N GLU A 353 -21.48 -14.94 17.83
CA GLU A 353 -20.72 -14.00 17.02
C GLU A 353 -19.36 -13.64 17.65
N SER A 354 -18.51 -13.01 16.86
CA SER A 354 -17.23 -12.42 17.25
C SER A 354 -17.07 -11.11 16.50
N ILE A 355 -17.20 -10.00 17.22
CA ILE A 355 -17.19 -8.66 16.64
C ILE A 355 -15.99 -7.88 17.16
N GLY A 356 -15.12 -7.47 16.25
CA GLY A 356 -14.00 -6.58 16.55
C GLY A 356 -14.10 -5.27 15.80
N GLY A 357 -13.75 -4.16 16.46
CA GLY A 357 -13.65 -2.87 15.78
C GLY A 357 -12.63 -2.87 14.63
N LEU A 358 -11.57 -3.67 14.74
CA LEU A 358 -10.64 -3.97 13.64
C LEU A 358 -10.86 -5.37 13.07
N ILE A 359 -10.74 -6.40 13.90
CA ILE A 359 -10.69 -7.80 13.46
C ILE A 359 -11.74 -8.65 14.19
N GLY A 360 -12.62 -9.34 13.46
CA GLY A 360 -13.63 -10.20 14.10
C GLY A 360 -12.99 -11.36 14.86
N THR A 361 -12.28 -12.23 14.14
CA THR A 361 -11.58 -13.38 14.72
C THR A 361 -10.13 -13.45 14.24
N ILE A 362 -9.20 -13.64 15.17
CA ILE A 362 -7.80 -13.96 14.87
C ILE A 362 -7.50 -15.42 15.19
N LYS A 363 -6.86 -16.09 14.23
CA LYS A 363 -6.29 -17.43 14.35
C LYS A 363 -4.81 -17.41 13.97
N SER A 364 -4.07 -18.39 14.45
CA SER A 364 -2.73 -18.67 13.93
C SER A 364 -2.46 -20.17 13.98
N SER A 365 -1.64 -20.64 13.05
CA SER A 365 -1.08 -21.99 13.09
C SER A 365 0.07 -22.08 14.09
N SER A 366 0.59 -23.29 14.32
CA SER A 366 1.77 -23.48 15.18
C SER A 366 3.06 -22.85 14.62
N LEU A 367 3.12 -22.60 13.30
CA LEU A 367 4.34 -22.17 12.61
C LEU A 367 4.36 -20.69 12.25
N LEU A 368 3.18 -20.09 12.06
CA LEU A 368 3.03 -18.70 11.66
C LEU A 368 2.24 -17.93 12.71
N LYS A 369 2.44 -16.62 12.78
CA LYS A 369 1.77 -15.71 13.72
C LYS A 369 0.81 -14.79 12.99
N SER A 370 -0.27 -14.43 13.66
CA SER A 370 -1.03 -13.23 13.32
C SER A 370 -0.64 -12.10 14.26
N SER A 371 -0.54 -10.87 13.73
CA SER A 371 -0.23 -9.70 14.55
C SER A 371 -1.07 -8.50 14.17
N VAL A 372 -1.50 -7.73 15.16
CA VAL A 372 -2.09 -6.40 15.00
C VAL A 372 -1.18 -5.40 15.71
N ILE A 373 -0.57 -4.50 14.94
CA ILE A 373 0.47 -3.59 15.43
C ILE A 373 0.13 -2.16 15.03
N ASN A 374 0.40 -1.19 15.91
CA ASN A 374 0.25 0.25 15.64
C ASN A 374 -1.12 0.60 15.06
N SER A 375 -2.20 0.02 15.59
CA SER A 375 -3.53 0.12 14.98
C SER A 375 -4.53 0.78 15.92
N PHE A 376 -5.56 1.40 15.35
CA PHE A 376 -6.50 2.24 16.07
C PHE A 376 -7.95 2.00 15.62
N PHE A 377 -8.83 1.75 16.58
CA PHE A 377 -10.27 1.74 16.35
C PHE A 377 -10.94 2.94 17.00
N TRP A 378 -11.87 3.57 16.29
CA TRP A 378 -12.72 4.64 16.78
C TRP A 378 -14.16 4.49 16.32
N GLY A 379 -15.05 3.97 17.17
CA GLY A 379 -16.45 3.86 16.76
C GLY A 379 -17.35 3.16 17.76
N THR A 380 -18.60 2.95 17.36
CA THR A 380 -19.59 2.23 18.16
C THR A 380 -19.64 0.77 17.74
N ILE A 381 -19.73 -0.13 18.71
CA ILE A 381 -19.98 -1.54 18.44
C ILE A 381 -21.17 -1.99 19.27
N GLU A 382 -22.24 -2.39 18.59
CA GLU A 382 -23.42 -3.03 19.17
C GLU A 382 -23.49 -4.47 18.68
N GLY A 383 -23.65 -5.40 19.61
CA GLY A 383 -23.79 -6.81 19.31
C GLY A 383 -24.19 -7.65 20.52
N THR A 384 -24.24 -8.95 20.31
CA THR A 384 -24.71 -9.95 21.27
C THR A 384 -23.60 -10.76 21.94
N GLN A 385 -22.44 -11.05 21.32
CA GLN A 385 -21.38 -11.92 21.89
C GLN A 385 -19.95 -11.61 21.41
N ASN A 386 -18.96 -11.86 22.29
CA ASN A 386 -17.52 -11.76 22.04
C ASN A 386 -17.12 -10.45 21.34
N ILE A 387 -17.49 -9.32 21.96
CA ILE A 387 -17.25 -8.00 21.39
C ILE A 387 -15.96 -7.40 21.93
N GLY A 388 -15.04 -7.08 21.03
CA GLY A 388 -13.78 -6.40 21.34
C GLY A 388 -13.64 -5.07 20.63
N GLY A 389 -13.14 -4.04 21.31
CA GLY A 389 -12.85 -2.76 20.63
C GLY A 389 -11.81 -2.91 19.51
N LEU A 390 -10.84 -3.82 19.64
CA LEU A 390 -9.94 -4.19 18.55
C LEU A 390 -10.27 -5.54 17.93
N VAL A 391 -10.35 -6.59 18.76
CA VAL A 391 -10.47 -7.99 18.32
C VAL A 391 -11.64 -8.68 19.00
N GLY A 392 -12.58 -9.22 18.23
CA GLY A 392 -13.74 -9.92 18.81
C GLY A 392 -13.32 -11.19 19.54
N SER A 393 -12.72 -12.14 18.82
CA SER A 393 -12.22 -13.39 19.40
C SER A 393 -10.79 -13.71 18.99
N LEU A 394 -9.96 -14.03 19.97
CA LEU A 394 -8.63 -14.57 19.76
C LEU A 394 -8.62 -16.08 20.01
N LYS A 395 -8.42 -16.86 18.95
CA LYS A 395 -8.38 -18.32 18.95
C LYS A 395 -7.01 -18.82 18.52
N SER A 396 -5.98 -18.40 19.24
CA SER A 396 -4.59 -18.69 18.91
C SER A 396 -3.70 -18.61 20.15
N ASN A 397 -2.65 -19.43 20.15
CA ASN A 397 -1.58 -19.46 21.14
C ASN A 397 -0.33 -18.66 20.77
N ASN A 398 -0.33 -17.99 19.61
CA ASN A 398 0.86 -17.35 19.06
C ASN A 398 0.55 -16.04 18.32
N SER A 399 -0.46 -15.30 18.79
CA SER A 399 -0.83 -14.00 18.22
C SER A 399 -0.28 -12.84 19.06
N LEU A 400 0.04 -11.74 18.39
CA LEU A 400 0.58 -10.51 18.98
C LEU A 400 -0.41 -9.36 18.78
N ILE A 401 -0.78 -8.67 19.84
CA ILE A 401 -1.48 -7.38 19.74
C ILE A 401 -0.61 -6.36 20.46
N GLN A 402 -0.07 -5.41 19.70
CA GLN A 402 0.95 -4.49 20.19
C GLN A 402 0.66 -3.05 19.79
N SER A 403 0.92 -2.12 20.71
CA SER A 403 0.91 -0.67 20.43
C SER A 403 -0.38 -0.22 19.74
N SER A 404 -1.51 -0.78 20.16
CA SER A 404 -2.81 -0.63 19.48
C SER A 404 -3.89 -0.11 20.45
N PHE A 405 -4.83 0.65 19.91
CA PHE A 405 -5.64 1.58 20.69
C PHE A 405 -7.13 1.54 20.31
N ALA A 406 -8.01 1.58 21.30
CA ALA A 406 -9.46 1.62 21.06
C ALA A 406 -10.14 2.81 21.75
N ILE A 407 -10.84 3.61 20.95
CA ILE A 407 -11.89 4.53 21.40
C ILE A 407 -13.22 3.93 20.94
N SER A 408 -13.69 2.94 21.69
CA SER A 408 -14.94 2.23 21.38
C SER A 408 -16.07 2.71 22.27
N SER A 409 -17.31 2.68 21.79
CA SER A 409 -18.50 2.62 22.65
C SER A 409 -19.15 1.26 22.43
N ILE A 410 -18.87 0.32 23.33
CA ILE A 410 -19.37 -1.06 23.24
C ILE A 410 -20.70 -1.17 23.97
N GLN A 411 -21.72 -1.62 23.24
CA GLN A 411 -23.06 -1.92 23.75
C GLN A 411 -23.33 -3.42 23.59
N LEU A 412 -23.43 -4.11 24.72
CA LEU A 412 -23.75 -5.54 24.76
C LEU A 412 -25.26 -5.70 24.90
N ALA A 413 -25.92 -6.26 23.88
CA ALA A 413 -27.36 -6.52 23.87
C ALA A 413 -27.76 -7.69 24.80
N ARG A 414 -26.80 -8.51 25.24
CA ARG A 414 -26.99 -9.64 26.17
C ARG A 414 -25.84 -9.65 27.19
N ASN A 415 -26.06 -10.20 28.39
CA ASN A 415 -25.04 -10.35 29.45
C ASN A 415 -23.95 -11.38 29.06
N THR A 416 -23.10 -11.06 28.10
CA THR A 416 -22.16 -11.97 27.45
C THR A 416 -20.73 -11.42 27.50
N SER A 417 -19.77 -12.20 26.98
CA SER A 417 -18.36 -11.80 26.96
C SER A 417 -18.10 -10.61 26.04
N GLY A 418 -17.52 -9.55 26.62
CA GLY A 418 -17.04 -8.38 25.90
C GLY A 418 -15.89 -7.72 26.64
N GLY A 419 -15.04 -7.02 25.91
CA GLY A 419 -13.90 -6.30 26.45
C GLY A 419 -13.49 -5.11 25.59
N PRO A 420 -12.86 -4.08 26.17
CA PRO A 420 -12.53 -2.86 25.45
C PRO A 420 -11.44 -3.07 24.38
N ILE A 421 -10.62 -4.12 24.50
CA ILE A 421 -9.63 -4.50 23.47
C ILE A 421 -9.98 -5.85 22.84
N ILE A 422 -10.18 -6.89 23.66
CA ILE A 422 -10.51 -8.25 23.20
C ILE A 422 -11.85 -8.69 23.80
N GLY A 423 -12.76 -9.19 22.97
CA GLY A 423 -14.06 -9.69 23.45
C GLY A 423 -13.96 -11.04 24.14
N ASN A 424 -13.28 -11.99 23.49
CA ASN A 424 -13.04 -13.32 24.03
C ASN A 424 -11.63 -13.80 23.69
N LYS A 425 -11.02 -14.44 24.68
CA LYS A 425 -9.72 -15.07 24.57
C LYS A 425 -9.86 -16.50 25.04
N GLU A 426 -9.60 -17.47 24.17
CA GLU A 426 -9.44 -18.87 24.58
C GLU A 426 -8.20 -19.01 25.49
N ASN A 427 -8.07 -20.09 26.27
CA ASN A 427 -7.06 -20.26 27.34
C ASN A 427 -5.60 -20.37 26.83
N PHE A 428 -5.12 -19.34 26.17
CA PHE A 428 -3.80 -19.23 25.57
C PHE A 428 -3.06 -17.99 26.08
N LEU A 429 -1.73 -18.04 26.01
CA LEU A 429 -0.88 -16.88 26.27
C LEU A 429 -0.98 -15.91 25.09
N ILE A 430 -1.23 -14.63 25.38
CA ILE A 430 -1.14 -13.54 24.41
C ILE A 430 0.00 -12.65 24.85
N ASP A 431 0.80 -12.21 23.88
CA ASP A 431 1.60 -11.01 24.05
C ASP A 431 0.72 -9.79 23.75
N LEU A 432 0.06 -9.28 24.80
CA LEU A 432 -0.73 -8.04 24.75
C LEU A 432 0.15 -6.93 25.32
N ASN A 433 0.85 -6.23 24.45
CA ASN A 433 1.84 -5.24 24.84
C ASN A 433 1.39 -3.84 24.42
N GLN A 434 1.52 -2.85 25.31
CA GLN A 434 1.20 -1.44 25.01
C GLN A 434 -0.15 -1.26 24.29
N SER A 435 -1.18 -2.00 24.71
CA SER A 435 -2.51 -1.91 24.10
C SER A 435 -3.47 -1.22 25.05
N PHE A 436 -4.08 -0.13 24.59
CA PHE A 436 -4.77 0.82 25.46
C PHE A 436 -6.18 1.13 24.98
N TYR A 437 -7.08 1.41 25.92
CA TYR A 437 -8.45 1.82 25.61
C TYR A 437 -8.83 3.07 26.37
N LEU A 438 -9.75 3.87 25.82
CA LEU A 438 -10.27 5.05 26.51
C LEU A 438 -11.05 4.61 27.76
N ALA A 439 -10.63 5.06 28.95
CA ALA A 439 -11.23 4.62 30.20
C ALA A 439 -12.73 4.96 30.26
N GLU A 440 -13.08 6.19 29.92
CA GLU A 440 -14.45 6.66 29.87
C GLU A 440 -15.19 6.17 28.61
N GLY A 441 -16.41 5.66 28.80
CA GLY A 441 -17.30 5.30 27.69
C GLY A 441 -16.92 4.04 26.89
N SER A 442 -15.75 3.42 27.16
CA SER A 442 -15.28 2.24 26.43
C SER A 442 -16.28 1.09 26.40
N CYS A 443 -16.82 0.73 27.58
CA CYS A 443 -17.79 -0.34 27.71
C CYS A 443 -18.48 -0.31 29.07
N SER A 444 -19.82 -0.30 29.09
CA SER A 444 -20.61 -0.24 30.32
C SER A 444 -20.83 -1.60 31.01
N ASN A 445 -20.81 -2.70 30.24
CA ASN A 445 -21.15 -4.05 30.73
C ASN A 445 -20.11 -5.12 30.35
N CYS A 446 -18.89 -4.72 30.01
CA CYS A 446 -17.85 -5.68 29.65
C CYS A 446 -17.48 -6.59 30.81
N THR A 447 -17.28 -7.87 30.52
CA THR A 447 -16.97 -8.90 31.51
C THR A 447 -15.46 -9.09 31.70
N ASN A 448 -14.64 -8.45 30.86
CA ASN A 448 -13.19 -8.50 30.95
C ASN A 448 -12.57 -7.11 30.70
N SER A 449 -11.32 -6.95 31.13
CA SER A 449 -10.55 -5.71 31.01
C SER A 449 -9.19 -5.99 30.37
N PHE A 450 -9.18 -6.60 29.18
CA PHE A 450 -7.92 -6.72 28.41
C PHE A 450 -7.42 -5.35 27.97
N GLY A 451 -6.12 -5.10 28.15
CA GLY A 451 -5.46 -3.83 27.84
C GLY A 451 -5.32 -2.93 29.06
N THR A 452 -4.83 -1.72 28.85
CA THR A 452 -4.63 -0.72 29.90
C THR A 452 -5.53 0.50 29.63
N PRO A 453 -6.40 0.90 30.57
CA PRO A 453 -7.21 2.10 30.41
C PRO A 453 -6.31 3.35 30.41
N LEU A 454 -6.62 4.33 29.56
CA LEU A 454 -6.04 5.67 29.60
C LEU A 454 -7.14 6.73 29.51
N GLU A 455 -6.87 7.89 30.10
CA GLU A 455 -7.73 9.06 29.99
C GLU A 455 -7.63 9.73 28.62
N GLU A 456 -8.64 10.51 28.25
CA GLU A 456 -8.74 11.17 26.95
C GLU A 456 -7.52 12.05 26.64
N GLU A 457 -7.02 12.78 27.64
CA GLU A 457 -5.83 13.64 27.49
C GLU A 457 -4.59 12.85 27.07
N SER A 458 -4.45 11.61 27.55
CA SER A 458 -3.34 10.73 27.15
C SER A 458 -3.47 10.30 25.70
N PHE A 459 -4.69 10.02 25.23
CA PHE A 459 -4.97 9.70 23.82
C PHE A 459 -4.71 10.88 22.86
N LYS A 460 -4.68 12.11 23.37
CA LYS A 460 -4.37 13.30 22.59
C LYS A 460 -2.89 13.68 22.64
N SER A 461 -2.03 12.82 23.19
CA SER A 461 -0.59 13.07 23.28
C SER A 461 0.24 12.12 22.42
N LYS A 462 1.14 12.67 21.58
CA LYS A 462 2.07 11.86 20.78
C LYS A 462 2.96 10.95 21.62
N LYS A 463 3.23 11.29 22.89
CA LYS A 463 4.06 10.49 23.80
C LYS A 463 3.44 9.12 24.12
N THR A 464 2.13 9.00 24.02
CA THR A 464 1.38 7.75 24.25
C THR A 464 1.65 6.72 23.14
N TYR A 465 1.88 7.21 21.92
CA TYR A 465 2.06 6.40 20.71
C TYR A 465 3.54 6.16 20.43
N LYS A 466 4.18 5.42 21.33
CA LYS A 466 5.60 5.08 21.18
C LYS A 466 5.82 4.31 19.89
N ASP A 467 6.86 4.70 19.14
CA ASP A 467 7.28 4.07 17.88
C ASP A 467 6.29 4.24 16.70
N TRP A 468 5.27 5.10 16.84
CA TRP A 468 4.40 5.48 15.73
C TRP A 468 5.05 6.51 14.81
N ASP A 469 4.85 6.34 13.51
CA ASP A 469 5.34 7.26 12.49
C ASP A 469 4.38 8.42 12.27
N PHE A 470 4.57 9.51 13.01
CA PHE A 470 3.84 10.77 12.82
C PHE A 470 4.39 11.64 11.67
N LYS A 471 5.46 11.21 11.00
CA LYS A 471 6.02 11.92 9.86
C LYS A 471 5.27 11.54 8.60
N TYR A 472 5.01 10.25 8.39
CA TYR A 472 4.49 9.76 7.11
C TYR A 472 3.18 8.99 7.17
N ILE A 473 2.79 8.42 8.32
CA ILE A 473 1.62 7.54 8.40
C ILE A 473 0.50 8.19 9.20
N TRP A 474 0.81 8.54 10.45
CA TRP A 474 -0.16 9.06 11.38
C TRP A 474 -0.07 10.58 11.46
N ARG A 475 -1.20 11.19 11.79
CA ARG A 475 -1.32 12.58 12.21
C ARG A 475 -1.98 12.62 13.58
N LEU A 476 -1.60 13.62 14.35
CA LEU A 476 -2.19 13.93 15.65
C LEU A 476 -1.90 15.40 15.94
N ASP A 477 -2.96 16.17 16.18
CA ASP A 477 -2.86 17.54 16.67
C ASP A 477 -2.74 17.50 18.19
N GLU A 478 -1.53 17.75 18.71
CA GLU A 478 -1.21 17.58 20.13
C GLU A 478 -2.22 18.31 21.02
N GLY A 479 -2.86 17.58 21.93
CA GLY A 479 -3.90 18.08 22.84
C GLY A 479 -5.27 18.32 22.21
N ASN A 480 -5.41 18.25 20.88
CA ASN A 480 -6.62 18.67 20.16
C ASN A 480 -7.33 17.52 19.42
N SER A 481 -6.59 16.53 18.92
CA SER A 481 -7.16 15.40 18.17
C SER A 481 -6.68 14.05 18.68
N PHE A 482 -7.45 13.01 18.35
CA PHE A 482 -6.98 11.62 18.38
C PHE A 482 -6.13 11.33 17.12
N PRO A 483 -5.38 10.22 17.09
CA PRO A 483 -4.67 9.80 15.89
C PRO A 483 -5.60 9.55 14.71
N TYR A 484 -5.15 9.94 13.53
CA TYR A 484 -5.78 9.62 12.26
C TYR A 484 -4.71 9.41 11.18
N ILE A 485 -5.10 8.80 10.06
CA ILE A 485 -4.26 8.69 8.87
C ILE A 485 -4.78 9.72 7.87
N GLU A 486 -3.89 10.56 7.34
CA GLU A 486 -4.18 11.52 6.28
C GLU A 486 -3.91 10.84 4.94
N ASN A 487 -4.91 10.79 4.06
CA ASN A 487 -4.73 10.22 2.73
C ASN A 487 -4.21 11.32 1.80
N HIS A 488 -3.13 11.02 1.08
CA HIS A 488 -2.54 11.87 0.05
C HIS A 488 -2.91 11.39 -1.34
#